data_AF-A0A3A0FJL9-F1
#
_entry.id   AF-A0A3A0FJL9-F1
#
_cell.length_a   1.000
_cell.length_b   1.000
_cell.length_c   1.000
_cell.angle_alpha   90.00
_cell.angle_beta   90.00
_cell.angle_gamma   90.00
#
_symmetry.space_group_name_H-M   'P 1'
#
loop_
_entity.id
_entity.type
_entity.pdbx_description
1 polymer ?
#
loop_
_entity_poly.entity_id
_entity_poly.type
_entity_poly.pdbx_seq_one_letter_code
_entity_poly.pdbx_strand_id
1 'polypeptide(L)'
;MFSWLPGPAANVIPTMTSPGSAKKWLIEIAWEVCHQVGGIYTVLRTKVPSTLERWNSNYLLIGPYHEQSAAIEFEEAPIEHSALKGALEALNAKGLPCYYGRWLVKGRPQVVLVDYRARFESLDQDKYFLWKDHGISSPSSDSDINNSIAFGYAVTELLAALCAALKPAPIAAQFHEWQAAVPIPRLKQRNLPISTIFITHATQLGRCLAS
;
A
#
# COMPACT_ATOMS: atom_id res chain seq x y z
N MET A 1 47.04 48.94 7.58
CA MET A 1 46.72 48.22 8.84
C MET A 1 45.62 47.23 8.50
N PHE A 2 45.96 45.96 8.23
CA PHE A 2 45.02 44.95 7.72
C PHE A 2 44.05 44.53 8.84
N SER A 3 42.77 44.85 8.67
CA SER A 3 41.68 44.41 9.56
C SER A 3 41.26 42.99 9.20
N TRP A 4 41.37 42.08 10.17
CA TRP A 4 40.79 40.74 10.11
C TRP A 4 39.25 40.85 10.18
N LEU A 5 38.56 40.33 9.17
CA LEU A 5 37.12 40.06 9.24
C LEU A 5 36.89 38.72 9.97
N PRO A 6 35.91 38.60 10.87
CA PRO A 6 35.55 37.33 11.47
C PRO A 6 34.90 36.41 10.42
N GLY A 7 35.31 35.14 10.39
CA GLY A 7 34.73 34.11 9.52
C GLY A 7 33.25 33.85 9.82
N PRO A 8 32.49 33.26 8.87
CA PRO A 8 31.07 33.04 9.04
C PRO A 8 30.80 32.10 10.22
N ALA A 9 29.79 32.46 11.03
CA ALA A 9 29.32 31.64 12.13
C ALA A 9 28.92 30.25 11.63
N ALA A 10 29.43 29.21 12.28
CA ALA A 10 29.02 27.84 12.00
C ALA A 10 27.51 27.71 12.19
N ASN A 11 26.79 27.36 11.12
CA ASN A 11 25.38 27.01 11.21
C ASN A 11 25.26 25.77 12.11
N VAL A 12 24.82 25.99 13.35
CA VAL A 12 24.37 24.92 14.22
C VAL A 12 23.08 24.36 13.60
N ILE A 13 23.18 23.19 12.97
CA ILE A 13 22.01 22.45 12.54
C ILE A 13 21.18 22.18 13.79
N PRO A 14 19.91 22.62 13.87
CA PRO A 14 19.09 22.31 15.02
C PRO A 14 18.96 20.79 15.11
N THR A 15 19.48 20.21 16.17
CA THR A 15 19.19 18.83 16.53
C THR A 15 17.68 18.74 16.72
N MET A 16 16.98 18.18 15.73
CA MET A 16 15.56 17.84 15.88
C MET A 16 15.47 16.83 17.03
N THR A 17 15.14 17.32 18.22
CA THR A 17 14.68 16.49 19.31
C THR A 17 13.34 15.92 18.87
N SER A 18 13.34 14.65 18.45
CA SER A 18 12.12 13.97 18.02
C SER A 18 11.16 13.93 19.21
N PRO A 19 9.98 14.57 19.17
CA PRO A 19 8.95 14.34 20.17
C PRO A 19 8.64 12.84 20.12
N GLY A 20 8.68 12.15 21.26
CA GLY A 20 8.62 10.69 21.37
C GLY A 20 7.72 10.07 20.30
N SER A 21 8.34 9.47 19.28
CA SER A 21 7.68 9.34 17.98
C SER A 21 6.47 8.43 18.11
N ALA A 22 5.27 8.96 17.85
CA ALA A 22 4.10 8.13 17.60
C ALA A 22 4.51 7.02 16.62
N LYS A 23 4.26 5.76 16.99
CA LYS A 23 4.63 4.61 16.15
C LYS A 23 4.03 4.80 14.76
N LYS A 24 4.87 4.92 13.74
CA LYS A 24 4.46 5.12 12.35
C LYS A 24 4.20 3.77 11.70
N TRP A 25 3.29 3.71 10.74
CA TRP A 25 3.03 2.50 9.95
C TRP A 25 3.62 2.62 8.55
N LEU A 26 4.25 1.54 8.10
CA LEU A 26 4.59 1.32 6.70
C LEU A 26 3.64 0.26 6.15
N ILE A 27 2.91 0.62 5.10
CA ILE A 27 2.02 -0.26 4.38
C ILE A 27 2.56 -0.40 2.96
N GLU A 28 2.92 -1.60 2.54
CA GLU A 28 3.33 -1.88 1.16
C GLU A 28 2.23 -2.60 0.40
N ILE A 29 1.88 -2.07 -0.77
CA ILE A 29 0.79 -2.57 -1.60
C ILE A 29 1.37 -2.99 -2.94
N ALA A 30 1.12 -4.24 -3.33
CA ALA A 30 1.49 -4.73 -4.65
C ALA A 30 0.54 -5.84 -5.10
N TRP A 31 0.43 -5.99 -6.42
CA TRP A 31 -0.31 -7.11 -7.02
C TRP A 31 0.31 -8.48 -6.68
N GLU A 32 1.63 -8.52 -6.51
CA GLU A 32 2.39 -9.77 -6.32
C GLU A 32 2.58 -10.17 -4.84
N VAL A 33 1.89 -9.53 -3.89
CA VAL A 33 1.91 -9.95 -2.48
C VAL A 33 1.16 -11.27 -2.35
N CYS A 34 1.84 -12.32 -1.88
CA CYS A 34 1.32 -13.70 -1.79
C CYS A 34 0.86 -14.29 -3.14
N HIS A 35 1.31 -13.75 -4.27
CA HIS A 35 0.94 -14.22 -5.59
C HIS A 35 2.08 -13.97 -6.59
N GLN A 36 2.90 -15.00 -6.85
CA GLN A 36 4.04 -14.86 -7.75
C GLN A 36 3.60 -14.77 -9.22
N VAL A 37 3.67 -13.56 -9.79
CA VAL A 37 3.44 -13.31 -11.23
C VAL A 37 4.74 -12.98 -11.96
N GLY A 38 5.65 -12.24 -11.32
CA GLY A 38 6.85 -11.73 -11.95
C GLY A 38 7.96 -11.38 -10.96
N GLY A 39 8.74 -10.36 -11.29
CA GLY A 39 9.92 -9.95 -10.53
C GLY A 39 9.60 -9.23 -9.22
N ILE A 40 8.43 -8.58 -9.12
CA ILE A 40 8.08 -7.76 -7.95
C ILE A 40 7.94 -8.64 -6.71
N TYR A 41 7.39 -9.85 -6.87
CA TYR A 41 7.35 -10.87 -5.84
C TYR A 41 8.72 -11.08 -5.17
N THR A 42 9.77 -11.22 -6.00
CA THR A 42 11.13 -11.46 -5.51
C THR A 42 11.69 -10.21 -4.82
N VAL A 43 11.44 -9.02 -5.36
CA VAL A 43 11.83 -7.75 -4.74
C VAL A 43 11.21 -7.62 -3.35
N LEU A 44 9.91 -7.83 -3.22
CA LEU A 44 9.21 -7.76 -1.94
C LEU A 44 9.74 -8.82 -0.98
N ARG A 45 9.76 -10.09 -1.40
CA ARG A 45 10.20 -11.23 -0.58
C ARG A 45 11.60 -11.04 -0.01
N THR A 46 12.53 -10.54 -0.81
CA THR A 46 13.94 -10.36 -0.38
C THR A 46 14.13 -9.13 0.50
N LYS A 47 13.28 -8.09 0.36
CA LYS A 47 13.30 -6.86 1.16
C LYS A 47 12.58 -7.00 2.51
N VAL A 48 11.64 -7.93 2.64
CA VAL A 48 10.84 -8.13 3.86
C VAL A 48 11.69 -8.23 5.15
N PRO A 49 12.77 -9.04 5.22
CA PRO A 49 13.56 -9.16 6.45
C PRO A 49 14.13 -7.83 6.96
N SER A 50 14.78 -7.04 6.08
CA SER A 50 15.34 -5.75 6.46
C SER A 50 14.28 -4.70 6.77
N THR A 51 13.09 -4.83 6.17
CA THR A 51 11.94 -3.96 6.48
C THR A 51 11.40 -4.24 7.88
N LEU A 52 11.28 -5.53 8.25
CA LEU A 52 10.84 -5.96 9.57
C LEU A 52 11.81 -5.54 10.68
N GLU A 53 13.12 -5.56 10.44
CA GLU A 53 14.13 -5.06 11.40
C GLU A 53 13.88 -3.60 11.79
N ARG A 54 13.36 -2.78 10.85
CA ARG A 54 13.12 -1.35 11.08
C ARG A 54 11.72 -1.03 11.59
N TRP A 55 10.71 -1.76 11.14
CA TRP A 55 9.29 -1.42 11.36
C TRP A 55 8.55 -2.41 12.25
N ASN A 56 9.08 -3.62 12.46
CA ASN A 56 8.50 -4.66 13.30
C ASN A 56 7.00 -4.88 13.05
N SER A 57 6.15 -4.79 14.10
CA SER A 57 4.71 -4.96 14.04
C SER A 57 3.95 -3.78 13.40
N ASN A 58 4.65 -2.73 12.96
CA ASN A 58 4.08 -1.60 12.23
C ASN A 58 4.32 -1.68 10.71
N TYR A 59 4.76 -2.83 10.19
CA TYR A 59 4.88 -3.11 8.77
C TYR A 59 3.79 -4.07 8.30
N LEU A 60 3.00 -3.66 7.31
CA LEU A 60 1.89 -4.43 6.75
C LEU A 60 2.03 -4.52 5.23
N LEU A 61 1.87 -5.72 4.66
CA LEU A 61 1.69 -5.86 3.22
C LEU A 61 0.20 -5.98 2.87
N ILE A 62 -0.20 -5.46 1.71
CA ILE A 62 -1.55 -5.59 1.17
C ILE A 62 -1.44 -6.13 -0.26
N GLY A 63 -2.19 -7.19 -0.53
CA GLY A 63 -2.26 -7.86 -1.83
C GLY A 63 -3.69 -8.24 -2.21
N PRO A 64 -3.92 -8.61 -3.48
CA PRO A 64 -5.17 -9.24 -3.89
C PRO A 64 -5.27 -10.67 -3.32
N TYR A 65 -6.48 -11.07 -2.92
CA TYR A 65 -6.72 -12.46 -2.54
C TYR A 65 -6.86 -13.34 -3.78
N HIS A 66 -5.97 -14.33 -3.91
CA HIS A 66 -6.01 -15.38 -4.91
C HIS A 66 -6.03 -16.74 -4.22
N GLU A 67 -7.17 -17.44 -4.26
CA GLU A 67 -7.42 -18.68 -3.49
C GLU A 67 -6.29 -19.72 -3.65
N GLN A 68 -5.88 -20.01 -4.89
CA GLN A 68 -4.84 -21.00 -5.17
C GLN A 68 -3.47 -20.62 -4.59
N SER A 69 -3.08 -19.34 -4.69
CA SER A 69 -1.81 -18.86 -4.15
C SER A 69 -1.86 -18.71 -2.63
N ALA A 70 -2.99 -18.25 -2.09
CA ALA A 70 -3.21 -18.12 -0.65
C ALA A 70 -3.11 -19.48 0.06
N ALA A 71 -3.62 -20.55 -0.54
CA ALA A 71 -3.52 -21.91 0.01
C ALA A 71 -2.06 -22.40 0.22
N ILE A 72 -1.08 -21.79 -0.46
CA ILE A 72 0.33 -22.20 -0.43
C ILE A 72 1.18 -21.15 0.31
N GLU A 73 0.88 -19.88 0.12
CA GLU A 73 1.74 -18.77 0.56
C GLU A 73 1.23 -18.03 1.78
N PHE A 74 0.01 -18.28 2.22
CA PHE A 74 -0.64 -17.51 3.28
C PHE A 74 -1.12 -18.42 4.40
N GLU A 75 -0.86 -18.00 5.63
CA GLU A 75 -1.36 -18.64 6.84
C GLU A 75 -2.15 -17.62 7.65
N GLU A 76 -3.44 -17.88 7.87
CA GLU A 76 -4.26 -17.05 8.75
C GLU A 76 -3.64 -16.99 10.15
N ALA A 77 -3.70 -15.81 10.77
CA ALA A 77 -3.16 -15.60 12.10
C ALA A 77 -4.07 -14.67 12.90
N PRO A 78 -4.07 -14.76 14.24
CA PRO A 78 -4.81 -13.82 15.06
C PRO A 78 -4.29 -12.39 14.87
N ILE A 79 -5.21 -11.43 14.79
CA ILE A 79 -4.88 -10.00 14.74
C ILE A 79 -4.65 -9.51 16.17
N GLU A 80 -3.39 -9.27 16.53
CA GLU A 80 -3.02 -8.77 17.87
C GLU A 80 -3.42 -7.31 18.08
N HIS A 81 -3.37 -6.50 17.01
CA HIS A 81 -3.67 -5.07 17.09
C HIS A 81 -5.18 -4.82 17.00
N SER A 82 -5.82 -4.49 18.13
CA SER A 82 -7.28 -4.31 18.23
C SER A 82 -7.86 -3.33 17.21
N ALA A 83 -7.19 -2.21 16.95
CA ALA A 83 -7.68 -1.24 15.96
C ALA A 83 -7.64 -1.77 14.52
N LEU A 84 -6.60 -2.55 14.17
CA LEU A 84 -6.51 -3.22 12.87
C LEU A 84 -7.63 -4.25 12.75
N LYS A 85 -7.85 -5.04 13.80
CA LYS A 85 -8.93 -6.03 13.88
C LYS A 85 -10.29 -5.39 13.62
N GLY A 86 -10.63 -4.33 14.37
CA GLY A 86 -11.92 -3.64 14.21
C GLY A 86 -12.09 -3.02 12.82
N ALA A 87 -11.02 -2.51 12.20
CA ALA A 87 -11.07 -1.98 10.83
C ALA A 87 -11.40 -3.09 9.81
N LEU A 88 -10.76 -4.26 9.91
CA LEU A 88 -11.00 -5.38 9.01
C LEU A 88 -12.39 -5.99 9.24
N GLU A 89 -12.83 -6.13 10.48
CA GLU A 89 -14.19 -6.59 10.81
C GLU A 89 -15.27 -5.66 10.22
N ALA A 90 -15.07 -4.35 10.31
CA ALA A 90 -15.99 -3.37 9.73
C ALA A 90 -16.05 -3.42 8.19
N LEU A 91 -14.94 -3.75 7.52
CA LEU A 91 -14.91 -3.94 6.07
C LEU A 91 -15.59 -5.25 5.66
N ASN A 92 -15.30 -6.35 6.36
CA ASN A 92 -15.94 -7.64 6.16
C ASN A 92 -17.46 -7.53 6.33
N ALA A 93 -17.93 -6.81 7.37
CA ALA A 93 -19.35 -6.55 7.60
C ALA A 93 -20.03 -5.71 6.50
N LYS A 94 -19.25 -4.92 5.75
CA LYS A 94 -19.73 -4.16 4.57
C LYS A 94 -19.65 -4.95 3.26
N GLY A 95 -19.31 -6.24 3.33
CA GLY A 95 -19.18 -7.09 2.15
C GLY A 95 -17.89 -6.89 1.38
N LEU A 96 -16.82 -6.35 2.00
CA LEU A 96 -15.48 -6.34 1.42
C LEU A 96 -14.57 -7.34 2.17
N PRO A 97 -14.43 -8.59 1.69
CA PRO A 97 -13.65 -9.60 2.38
C PRO A 97 -12.17 -9.22 2.47
N CYS A 98 -11.63 -9.24 3.68
CA CYS A 98 -10.23 -8.99 3.97
C CYS A 98 -9.68 -10.12 4.87
N TYR A 99 -8.68 -10.84 4.38
CA TYR A 99 -8.04 -11.95 5.08
C TYR A 99 -6.72 -11.49 5.68
N TYR A 100 -6.60 -11.56 7.00
CA TYR A 100 -5.37 -11.23 7.70
C TYR A 100 -4.58 -12.48 8.06
N GLY A 101 -3.26 -12.40 7.93
CA GLY A 101 -2.39 -13.51 8.30
C GLY A 101 -0.92 -13.21 8.09
N ARG A 102 -0.14 -14.24 7.80
CA ARG A 102 1.30 -14.18 7.58
C ARG A 102 1.63 -14.68 6.18
N TRP A 103 2.48 -13.94 5.49
CA TRP A 103 3.08 -14.43 4.25
C TRP A 103 4.19 -15.44 4.57
N LEU A 104 4.13 -16.64 3.99
CA LEU A 104 5.02 -17.78 4.24
C LEU A 104 6.39 -17.63 3.56
N VAL A 105 7.04 -16.49 3.81
CA VAL A 105 8.39 -16.15 3.37
C VAL A 105 9.29 -15.89 4.58
N LYS A 106 10.61 -15.70 4.35
CA LYS A 106 11.55 -15.35 5.41
C LYS A 106 11.10 -14.09 6.15
N GLY A 107 10.99 -14.18 7.48
CA GLY A 107 10.53 -13.09 8.35
C GLY A 107 9.02 -13.08 8.62
N ARG A 108 8.22 -13.84 7.86
CA ARG A 108 6.77 -14.03 8.08
C ARG A 108 6.02 -12.72 8.39
N PRO A 109 6.06 -11.73 7.47
CA PRO A 109 5.43 -10.43 7.70
C PRO A 109 3.92 -10.59 7.78
N GLN A 110 3.26 -9.67 8.48
CA GLN A 110 1.80 -9.59 8.45
C GLN A 110 1.33 -9.09 7.08
N VAL A 111 0.23 -9.66 6.62
CA VAL A 111 -0.37 -9.35 5.32
C VAL A 111 -1.89 -9.29 5.45
N VAL A 112 -2.51 -8.38 4.68
CA VAL A 112 -3.94 -8.40 4.40
C VAL A 112 -4.16 -8.69 2.93
N LEU A 113 -4.84 -9.79 2.63
CA LEU A 113 -5.29 -10.12 1.28
C LEU A 113 -6.73 -9.65 1.11
N VAL A 114 -6.96 -8.82 0.09
CA VAL A 114 -8.26 -8.20 -0.16
C VAL A 114 -8.95 -8.92 -1.30
N ASP A 115 -10.17 -9.42 -1.06
CA ASP A 115 -10.99 -9.96 -2.14
C ASP A 115 -11.64 -8.83 -2.92
N TYR A 116 -10.90 -8.33 -3.91
CA TYR A 116 -11.34 -7.24 -4.76
C TYR A 116 -12.53 -7.62 -5.66
N ARG A 117 -12.87 -8.91 -5.79
CA ARG A 117 -14.01 -9.35 -6.60
C ARG A 117 -15.33 -8.80 -6.07
N ALA A 118 -15.41 -8.52 -4.77
CA ALA A 118 -16.54 -7.83 -4.14
C ALA A 118 -16.80 -6.41 -4.70
N ARG A 119 -15.84 -5.79 -5.40
CA ARG A 119 -16.02 -4.48 -6.05
C ARG A 119 -16.62 -4.56 -7.44
N PHE A 120 -16.78 -5.74 -8.03
CA PHE A 120 -17.25 -5.86 -9.41
C PHE A 120 -18.68 -5.34 -9.60
N GLU A 121 -19.53 -5.47 -8.58
CA GLU A 121 -20.89 -4.90 -8.61
C GLU A 121 -20.87 -3.37 -8.72
N SER A 122 -19.84 -2.71 -8.17
CA SER A 122 -19.64 -1.26 -8.23
C SER A 122 -18.62 -0.80 -9.28
N LEU A 123 -18.13 -1.71 -10.14
CA LEU A 123 -16.97 -1.42 -11.00
C LEU A 123 -17.24 -0.27 -11.98
N ASP A 124 -18.43 -0.19 -12.58
CA ASP A 124 -18.76 0.89 -13.51
C ASP A 124 -18.79 2.26 -12.81
N GLN A 125 -19.23 2.30 -11.56
CA GLN A 125 -19.18 3.50 -10.74
C GLN A 125 -17.73 3.89 -10.39
N ASP A 126 -16.88 2.91 -10.08
CA ASP A 126 -15.47 3.12 -9.80
C ASP A 126 -14.71 3.66 -11.03
N LYS A 127 -15.00 3.11 -12.22
CA LYS A 127 -14.52 3.61 -13.51
C LYS A 127 -15.00 5.03 -13.78
N TYR A 128 -16.28 5.30 -13.54
CA TYR A 128 -16.84 6.63 -13.69
C TYR A 128 -16.13 7.66 -12.81
N PHE A 129 -15.88 7.36 -11.53
CA PHE A 129 -15.13 8.27 -10.66
C PHE A 129 -13.68 8.46 -11.11
N LEU A 130 -13.04 7.40 -11.59
CA LEU A 130 -11.67 7.47 -12.11
C LEU A 130 -11.59 8.39 -13.33
N TRP A 131 -12.55 8.30 -14.25
CA TRP A 131 -12.66 9.20 -15.40
C TRP A 131 -13.05 10.62 -15.00
N LYS A 132 -14.11 10.78 -14.20
CA LYS A 132 -14.65 12.08 -13.81
C LYS A 132 -13.63 12.91 -13.03
N ASP A 133 -12.96 12.30 -12.06
CA ASP A 133 -12.09 13.02 -11.12
C ASP A 133 -10.65 13.16 -11.66
N HIS A 134 -10.22 12.28 -12.58
CA HIS A 134 -8.82 12.21 -13.03
C HIS A 134 -8.61 12.08 -14.54
N GLY A 135 -9.66 12.02 -15.35
CA GLY A 135 -9.57 11.91 -16.81
C GLY A 135 -9.05 10.57 -17.32
N ILE A 136 -8.96 9.55 -16.47
CA ILE A 136 -8.41 8.23 -16.83
C ILE A 136 -9.55 7.37 -17.36
N SER A 137 -9.51 7.07 -18.65
CA SER A 137 -10.48 6.19 -19.31
C SER A 137 -10.07 4.73 -19.17
N SER A 138 -11.05 3.83 -19.00
CA SER A 138 -10.82 2.39 -18.82
C SER A 138 -11.74 1.58 -19.74
N PRO A 139 -11.21 0.95 -20.81
CA PRO A 139 -11.99 0.10 -21.71
C PRO A 139 -12.63 -1.07 -20.95
N SER A 140 -13.92 -1.34 -21.17
CA SER A 140 -14.62 -2.41 -20.45
C SER A 140 -14.12 -3.82 -20.79
N SER A 141 -13.52 -4.01 -21.96
CA SER A 141 -13.00 -5.30 -22.44
C SER A 141 -11.66 -5.71 -21.82
N ASP A 142 -10.96 -4.80 -21.14
CA ASP A 142 -9.64 -5.09 -20.57
C ASP A 142 -9.77 -5.62 -19.13
N SER A 143 -9.59 -6.93 -18.96
CA SER A 143 -9.70 -7.58 -17.66
C SER A 143 -8.64 -7.11 -16.66
N ASP A 144 -7.43 -6.79 -17.11
CA ASP A 144 -6.33 -6.43 -16.21
C ASP A 144 -6.53 -5.01 -15.66
N ILE A 145 -7.03 -4.11 -16.49
CA ILE A 145 -7.49 -2.78 -16.04
C ILE A 145 -8.68 -2.91 -15.09
N ASN A 146 -9.68 -3.73 -15.42
CA ASN A 146 -10.84 -3.95 -14.57
C ASN A 146 -10.44 -4.47 -13.17
N ASN A 147 -9.58 -5.48 -13.15
CA ASN A 147 -9.02 -6.08 -11.94
C ASN A 147 -8.23 -5.05 -11.11
N SER A 148 -7.37 -4.26 -11.76
CA SER A 148 -6.58 -3.21 -11.11
C SER A 148 -7.46 -2.11 -10.51
N ILE A 149 -8.55 -1.74 -11.19
CA ILE A 149 -9.51 -0.74 -10.68
C ILE A 149 -10.27 -1.29 -9.47
N ALA A 150 -10.83 -2.50 -9.59
CA ALA A 150 -11.53 -3.16 -8.48
C ALA A 150 -10.62 -3.30 -7.25
N PHE A 151 -9.38 -3.77 -7.44
CA PHE A 151 -8.38 -3.85 -6.37
C PHE A 151 -8.04 -2.47 -5.80
N GLY A 152 -7.84 -1.46 -6.65
CA GLY A 152 -7.52 -0.11 -6.22
C GLY A 152 -8.60 0.54 -5.33
N TYR A 153 -9.86 0.38 -5.71
CA TYR A 153 -10.96 0.91 -4.91
C TYR A 153 -11.16 0.13 -3.61
N ALA A 154 -10.99 -1.19 -3.63
CA ALA A 154 -10.99 -2.02 -2.42
C ALA A 154 -9.87 -1.59 -1.44
N VAL A 155 -8.65 -1.41 -1.94
CA VAL A 155 -7.51 -0.92 -1.14
C VAL A 155 -7.75 0.49 -0.63
N THR A 156 -8.43 1.35 -1.39
CA THR A 156 -8.79 2.71 -0.92
C THR A 156 -9.69 2.64 0.31
N GLU A 157 -10.72 1.77 0.30
CA GLU A 157 -11.60 1.59 1.45
C GLU A 157 -10.85 1.00 2.65
N LEU A 158 -9.96 0.04 2.41
CA LEU A 158 -9.10 -0.52 3.44
C LEU A 158 -8.19 0.56 4.08
N LEU A 159 -7.47 1.32 3.27
CA LEU A 159 -6.59 2.38 3.75
C LEU A 159 -7.37 3.49 4.49
N ALA A 160 -8.59 3.82 4.07
CA ALA A 160 -9.46 4.75 4.79
C ALA A 160 -9.85 4.21 6.17
N ALA A 161 -10.22 2.93 6.26
CA ALA A 161 -10.56 2.28 7.53
C ALA A 161 -9.35 2.21 8.47
N LEU A 162 -8.18 1.84 7.96
CA LEU A 162 -6.92 1.81 8.71
C LEU A 162 -6.52 3.21 9.18
N CYS A 163 -6.65 4.21 8.32
CA CYS A 163 -6.36 5.60 8.66
C CYS A 163 -7.26 6.12 9.78
N ALA A 164 -8.54 5.71 9.82
CA ALA A 164 -9.43 6.05 10.92
C ALA A 164 -9.06 5.30 12.22
N ALA A 165 -8.74 4.02 12.12
CA ALA A 165 -8.49 3.15 13.26
C ALA A 165 -7.14 3.37 13.93
N LEU A 166 -6.10 3.71 13.16
CA LEU A 166 -4.72 3.82 13.66
C LEU A 166 -4.37 5.23 14.17
N LYS A 167 -5.30 6.20 14.15
CA LYS A 167 -5.00 7.57 14.63
C LYS A 167 -4.49 7.56 16.08
N PRO A 168 -3.51 8.41 16.42
CA PRO A 168 -2.87 9.45 15.58
C PRO A 168 -1.64 8.96 14.80
N ALA A 169 -1.41 7.65 14.66
CA ALA A 169 -0.22 7.11 13.99
C ALA A 169 -0.14 7.53 12.52
N PRO A 170 0.98 8.14 12.07
CA PRO A 170 1.19 8.43 10.65
C PRO A 170 1.30 7.13 9.83
N ILE A 171 0.72 7.14 8.61
CA ILE A 171 0.79 6.02 7.67
C ILE A 171 1.57 6.45 6.43
N ALA A 172 2.57 5.66 6.06
CA ALA A 172 3.21 5.70 4.75
C ALA A 172 2.73 4.50 3.93
N ALA A 173 2.06 4.75 2.80
CA ALA A 173 1.59 3.74 1.87
C ALA A 173 2.47 3.73 0.61
N GLN A 174 3.12 2.60 0.35
CA GLN A 174 4.05 2.43 -0.76
C GLN A 174 3.46 1.44 -1.78
N PHE A 175 3.25 1.91 -3.00
CA PHE A 175 2.59 1.18 -4.07
C PHE A 175 3.61 0.72 -5.11
N HIS A 176 3.59 -0.56 -5.43
CA HIS A 176 4.49 -1.18 -6.40
C HIS A 176 3.76 -1.49 -7.71
N GLU A 177 4.22 -0.84 -8.77
CA GLU A 177 3.66 -0.86 -10.13
C GLU A 177 2.21 -0.38 -10.28
N TRP A 178 1.83 -0.12 -11.53
CA TRP A 178 0.56 0.51 -11.88
C TRP A 178 -0.67 -0.29 -11.42
N GLN A 179 -0.62 -1.63 -11.40
CA GLN A 179 -1.76 -2.46 -10.97
C GLN A 179 -2.20 -2.18 -9.52
N ALA A 180 -1.25 -1.78 -8.66
CA ALA A 180 -1.52 -1.45 -7.27
C ALA A 180 -1.72 0.05 -7.03
N ALA A 181 -1.49 0.91 -8.02
CA ALA A 181 -1.38 2.36 -7.84
C ALA A 181 -2.68 3.15 -8.06
N VAL A 182 -3.75 2.50 -8.52
CA VAL A 182 -5.10 3.10 -8.65
C VAL A 182 -5.60 3.80 -7.36
N PRO A 183 -5.30 3.36 -6.13
CA PRO A 183 -5.71 4.07 -4.91
C PRO A 183 -5.14 5.50 -4.83
N ILE A 184 -3.91 5.75 -5.31
CA ILE A 184 -3.18 7.02 -5.09
C ILE A 184 -4.02 8.26 -5.43
N PRO A 185 -4.56 8.40 -6.67
CA PRO A 185 -5.38 9.57 -7.01
C PRO A 185 -6.65 9.67 -6.14
N ARG A 186 -7.25 8.53 -5.77
CA ARG A 186 -8.45 8.49 -4.93
C ARG A 186 -8.17 8.88 -3.48
N LEU A 187 -7.05 8.45 -2.91
CA LEU A 187 -6.60 8.86 -1.57
C LEU A 187 -6.42 10.39 -1.50
N LYS A 188 -5.83 10.98 -2.54
CA LYS A 188 -5.66 12.42 -2.67
C LYS A 188 -7.00 13.14 -2.81
N GLN A 189 -7.90 12.64 -3.67
CA GLN A 189 -9.24 13.20 -3.86
C GLN A 189 -10.07 13.19 -2.56
N ARG A 190 -9.90 12.16 -1.71
CA ARG A 190 -10.55 12.04 -0.39
C ARG A 190 -9.84 12.79 0.74
N ASN A 191 -8.72 13.47 0.48
CA ASN A 191 -7.90 14.14 1.49
C ASN A 191 -7.51 13.24 2.68
N LEU A 192 -7.20 11.97 2.44
CA LEU A 192 -6.77 11.07 3.51
C LEU A 192 -5.35 11.43 3.97
N PRO A 193 -5.08 11.51 5.28
CA PRO A 193 -3.76 11.87 5.81
C PRO A 193 -2.78 10.69 5.74
N ILE A 194 -2.51 10.22 4.53
CA ILE A 194 -1.61 9.11 4.20
C ILE A 194 -0.51 9.66 3.30
N SER A 195 0.75 9.41 3.66
CA SER A 195 1.88 9.72 2.77
C SER A 195 2.02 8.61 1.74
N THR A 196 2.01 8.94 0.45
CA THR A 196 2.04 7.95 -0.64
C THR A 196 3.40 7.92 -1.34
N ILE A 197 3.92 6.72 -1.59
CA ILE A 197 5.13 6.49 -2.39
C ILE A 197 4.74 5.58 -3.55
N PHE A 198 5.14 5.93 -4.77
CA PHE A 198 4.95 5.08 -5.95
C PHE A 198 6.29 4.62 -6.50
N ILE A 199 6.41 3.31 -6.74
CA ILE A 199 7.60 2.68 -7.31
C ILE A 199 7.16 1.91 -8.56
N THR A 200 7.60 2.38 -9.71
CA THR A 200 7.49 1.63 -10.97
C THR A 200 8.77 0.82 -11.19
N HIS A 201 8.62 -0.46 -11.54
CA HIS A 201 9.75 -1.37 -11.78
C HIS A 201 10.19 -1.37 -13.25
N ALA A 202 9.30 -0.98 -14.15
CA ALA A 202 9.61 -0.62 -15.53
C ALA A 202 8.41 0.12 -16.14
N THR A 203 8.65 0.92 -17.17
CA THR A 203 7.59 1.70 -17.82
C THR A 203 6.90 0.87 -18.90
N GLN A 204 5.58 1.00 -19.02
CA GLN A 204 4.81 0.28 -20.05
C GLN A 204 5.29 0.64 -21.46
N LEU A 205 5.46 1.93 -21.75
CA LEU A 205 5.98 2.38 -23.03
C LEU A 205 7.40 1.85 -23.30
N GLY A 206 8.26 1.82 -22.28
CA GLY A 206 9.62 1.28 -22.42
C GLY A 206 9.64 -0.19 -22.83
N ARG A 207 8.74 -1.01 -22.27
CA ARG A 207 8.56 -2.41 -22.68
C ARG A 207 8.05 -2.53 -24.11
N CYS A 208 7.01 -1.77 -24.47
CA CYS A 208 6.43 -1.81 -25.82
C CYS A 208 7.44 -1.41 -26.90
N LEU A 209 8.28 -0.41 -26.65
CA LEU A 209 9.27 0.08 -27.62
C LEU A 209 10.47 -0.85 -27.79
N ALA A 210 10.75 -1.70 -26.82
CA ALA A 210 11.90 -2.61 -26.82
C ALA A 210 11.57 -4.05 -27.25
N SER A 211 10.29 -4.32 -27.58
CA SER A 211 9.79 -5.64 -28.00
C SER A 211 9.70 -5.76 -29.52
#